data_AF-H0I448-F1
#
_entry.id   AF-H0I448-F1
#
_cell.length_a   1.000
_cell.length_b   1.000
_cell.length_c   1.000
_cell.angle_alpha   90.00
_cell.angle_beta   90.00
_cell.angle_gamma   90.00
#
_symmetry.space_group_name_H-M   'P 1'
#
loop_
_entity.id
_entity.type
_entity.pdbx_description
1 polymer ?
#
loop_
_entity_poly.entity_id
_entity_poly.type
_entity_poly.pdbx_seq_one_letter_code
_entity_poly.pdbx_strand_id
1 'polypeptide(L)'
;NTALRQGQYFFSDIRREGIVLYELDDEPLAEPKPLTPRHAYEAAKEHLDERLPGAFGFLDTFGYSLRKGRQKEAAFLLHQAIEHAYATVLLVLTHYSPPSHNLKFLRALAEDQDRRLAEVWPRQEQRHRAWFNTLNEAYVKARYSKHYAISEEALAWLGERTAELHRLVEQVCLAHLSRLKDRSD
;
A
#
# COMPACT_ATOMS: atom_id res chain seq x y z
N ASN A 1 -1.21 10.71 -22.35
CA ASN A 1 -1.40 9.45 -23.10
C ASN A 1 -0.51 8.26 -22.71
N THR A 2 0.69 8.42 -22.13
CA THR A 2 1.62 7.30 -21.84
C THR A 2 1.05 6.20 -20.95
N ALA A 3 0.39 6.54 -19.83
CA ALA A 3 -0.17 5.56 -18.90
C ALA A 3 -1.31 4.72 -19.53
N LEU A 4 -2.12 5.33 -20.40
CA LEU A 4 -3.13 4.62 -21.20
C LEU A 4 -2.48 3.67 -22.21
N ARG A 5 -1.43 4.13 -22.92
CA ARG A 5 -0.69 3.29 -23.87
C ARG A 5 -0.01 2.09 -23.18
N GLN A 6 0.33 2.23 -21.90
CA GLN A 6 0.89 1.17 -21.05
C GLN A 6 -0.18 0.28 -20.40
N GLY A 7 -1.47 0.55 -20.61
CA GLY A 7 -2.57 -0.27 -20.08
C GLY A 7 -2.73 -0.18 -18.56
N GLN A 8 -2.27 0.91 -17.93
CA GLN A 8 -2.44 1.10 -16.49
C GLN A 8 -3.93 1.11 -16.14
N TYR A 9 -4.33 0.21 -15.25
CA TYR A 9 -5.74 -0.10 -14.97
C TYR A 9 -6.55 1.15 -14.58
N PHE A 10 -6.00 1.98 -13.69
CA PHE A 10 -6.63 3.22 -13.23
C PHE A 10 -6.99 4.17 -14.38
N PHE A 11 -6.06 4.39 -15.32
CA PHE A 11 -6.32 5.28 -16.46
C PHE A 11 -7.23 4.61 -17.49
N SER A 12 -7.13 3.29 -17.64
CA SER A 12 -7.96 2.52 -18.56
C SER A 12 -9.44 2.54 -18.16
N ASP A 13 -9.73 2.36 -16.86
CA ASP A 13 -11.09 2.46 -16.33
C ASP A 13 -11.63 3.90 -16.39
N ILE A 14 -10.82 4.92 -16.05
CA ILE A 14 -11.22 6.32 -16.18
C ILE A 14 -11.52 6.69 -17.63
N ARG A 15 -10.74 6.22 -18.60
CA ARG A 15 -11.04 6.46 -20.02
C ARG A 15 -12.32 5.73 -20.46
N ARG A 16 -12.53 4.50 -19.99
CA ARG A 16 -13.70 3.68 -20.36
C ARG A 16 -15.01 4.25 -19.78
N GLU A 17 -14.97 4.72 -18.54
CA GLU A 17 -16.18 5.09 -17.77
C GLU A 17 -16.31 6.61 -17.55
N GLY A 18 -15.25 7.37 -17.77
CA GLY A 18 -15.21 8.81 -17.55
C GLY A 18 -15.83 9.62 -18.69
N ILE A 19 -16.20 10.86 -18.36
CA ILE A 19 -16.69 11.87 -19.30
C ILE A 19 -15.59 12.90 -19.47
N VAL A 20 -15.23 13.21 -20.72
CA VAL A 20 -14.25 14.25 -21.03
C VAL A 20 -14.81 15.61 -20.62
N LEU A 21 -14.15 16.29 -19.67
CA LEU A 21 -14.54 17.61 -19.19
C LEU A 21 -13.75 18.75 -19.86
N TYR A 22 -12.51 18.47 -20.26
CA TYR A 22 -11.59 19.44 -20.84
C TYR A 22 -10.50 18.71 -21.61
N GLU A 23 -10.17 19.22 -22.80
CA GLU A 23 -9.14 18.69 -23.70
C GLU A 23 -8.26 19.86 -24.15
N LEU A 24 -6.94 19.75 -23.96
CA LEU A 24 -5.99 20.85 -24.17
C LEU A 24 -5.56 20.96 -25.64
N ASP A 25 -5.50 19.83 -26.34
CA ASP A 25 -5.09 19.67 -27.73
C ASP A 25 -6.00 18.66 -28.46
N ASP A 26 -6.01 18.67 -29.79
CA ASP A 26 -6.83 17.73 -30.59
C ASP A 26 -6.28 16.28 -30.61
N GLU A 27 -5.34 15.91 -29.72
CA GLU A 27 -4.86 14.53 -29.61
C GLU A 27 -5.84 13.72 -28.73
N PRO A 28 -6.64 12.81 -29.31
CA PRO A 28 -7.57 12.01 -28.52
C PRO A 28 -6.79 11.20 -27.50
N LEU A 29 -7.40 10.95 -26.33
CA LEU A 29 -6.82 10.03 -25.36
C LEU A 29 -6.43 8.73 -26.08
N ALA A 30 -5.34 8.07 -25.69
CA ALA A 30 -4.91 6.81 -26.29
C ALA A 30 -5.78 5.61 -25.86
N GLU A 31 -6.21 4.77 -26.79
CA GLU A 31 -6.92 3.52 -26.45
C GLU A 31 -6.05 2.67 -25.52
N PRO A 32 -6.59 2.22 -24.37
CA PRO A 32 -5.82 1.42 -23.44
C PRO A 32 -5.61 0.06 -24.09
N LYS A 33 -4.35 -0.30 -24.33
CA LYS A 33 -4.05 -1.65 -24.80
C LYS A 33 -4.15 -2.58 -23.59
N PRO A 34 -4.96 -3.66 -23.66
CA PRO A 34 -4.94 -4.66 -22.61
C PRO A 34 -3.51 -5.18 -22.47
N LEU A 35 -2.96 -5.16 -21.25
CA LEU A 35 -1.71 -5.83 -20.97
C LEU A 35 -1.89 -7.31 -21.31
N THR A 36 -0.98 -7.86 -22.12
CA THR A 36 -0.94 -9.31 -22.31
C THR A 36 -0.72 -9.97 -20.95
N PRO A 37 -1.23 -11.19 -20.71
CA PRO A 37 -1.03 -11.88 -19.43
C PRO A 37 0.45 -11.91 -19.00
N ARG A 38 1.35 -12.07 -19.97
CA ARG A 38 2.80 -12.00 -19.77
C ARG A 38 3.29 -10.63 -19.31
N HIS A 39 2.90 -9.53 -19.98
CA HIS A 39 3.33 -8.19 -19.55
C HIS A 39 2.74 -7.80 -18.20
N ALA A 40 1.50 -8.20 -17.91
CA ALA A 40 0.88 -8.01 -16.60
C ALA A 40 1.66 -8.78 -15.52
N TYR A 41 2.09 -10.01 -15.79
CA TYR A 41 2.93 -10.78 -14.88
C TYR A 41 4.29 -10.10 -14.64
N GLU A 42 4.97 -9.68 -15.71
CA GLU A 42 6.29 -9.04 -15.63
C GLU A 42 6.22 -7.74 -14.81
N ALA A 43 5.25 -6.86 -15.09
CA ALA A 43 5.07 -5.60 -14.35
C ALA A 43 4.68 -5.82 -12.88
N ALA A 44 3.74 -6.73 -12.61
CA ALA A 44 3.35 -7.05 -11.24
C ALA A 44 4.51 -7.65 -10.44
N LYS A 45 5.35 -8.48 -11.08
CA LYS A 45 6.53 -9.07 -10.45
C LYS A 45 7.58 -8.00 -10.12
N GLU A 46 7.85 -7.08 -11.05
CA GLU A 46 8.74 -5.95 -10.83
C GLU A 46 8.28 -5.09 -9.65
N HIS A 47 6.99 -4.75 -9.59
CA HIS A 47 6.43 -4.00 -8.45
C HIS A 47 6.62 -4.72 -7.10
N LEU A 48 6.44 -6.05 -7.07
CA LEU A 48 6.63 -6.85 -5.86
C LEU A 48 8.08 -6.83 -5.42
N ASP A 49 9.00 -7.16 -6.33
CA ASP A 49 10.43 -7.33 -6.05
C ASP A 49 11.08 -6.00 -5.63
N GLU A 50 10.67 -4.88 -6.23
CA GLU A 50 11.24 -3.58 -5.91
C GLU A 50 10.72 -2.99 -4.59
N ARG A 51 9.42 -3.17 -4.30
CA ARG A 51 8.76 -2.39 -3.23
C ARG A 51 8.62 -3.13 -1.92
N LEU A 52 8.33 -4.44 -1.96
CA LEU A 52 8.09 -5.22 -0.75
C LEU A 52 9.32 -5.26 0.18
N PRO A 53 10.57 -5.40 -0.31
CA PRO A 53 11.75 -5.34 0.54
C PRO A 53 11.85 -4.03 1.33
N GLY A 54 11.41 -2.91 0.75
CA GLY A 54 11.37 -1.62 1.42
C GLY A 54 10.43 -1.61 2.63
N ALA A 55 9.24 -2.24 2.50
CA ALA A 55 8.29 -2.36 3.61
C ALA A 55 8.93 -3.12 4.79
N PHE A 56 9.59 -4.26 4.52
CA PHE A 56 10.32 -5.03 5.53
C PHE A 56 11.48 -4.24 6.15
N GLY A 57 12.25 -3.50 5.34
CA GLY A 57 13.34 -2.65 5.83
C GLY A 57 12.86 -1.56 6.79
N PHE A 58 11.71 -0.94 6.52
CA PHE A 58 11.11 0.01 7.46
C PHE A 58 10.69 -0.63 8.77
N LEU A 59 10.15 -1.86 8.74
CA LEU A 59 9.77 -2.59 9.94
C LEU A 59 10.99 -2.98 10.79
N ASP A 60 12.09 -3.41 10.17
CA ASP A 60 13.35 -3.67 10.87
C ASP A 60 13.89 -2.41 11.55
N THR A 61 13.93 -1.30 10.81
CA THR A 61 14.39 0.00 11.32
C THR A 61 13.49 0.50 12.45
N PHE A 62 12.16 0.29 12.33
CA PHE A 62 11.21 0.54 13.42
C PHE A 62 11.62 -0.21 14.69
N GLY A 63 11.92 -1.51 14.58
CA GLY A 63 12.32 -2.34 15.72
C GLY A 63 13.59 -1.82 16.39
N TYR A 64 14.57 -1.37 15.60
CA TYR A 64 15.76 -0.70 16.14
C TYR A 64 15.41 0.59 16.91
N SER A 65 14.62 1.49 16.31
CA SER A 65 14.24 2.76 16.92
C SER A 65 13.41 2.58 18.20
N LEU A 66 12.55 1.57 18.23
CA LEU A 66 11.78 1.20 19.42
C LEU A 66 12.72 0.78 20.56
N ARG A 67 13.67 -0.13 20.31
CA ARG A 67 14.66 -0.57 21.31
C ARG A 67 15.54 0.56 21.84
N LYS A 68 15.73 1.62 21.06
CA LYS A 68 16.46 2.84 21.48
C LYS A 68 15.58 3.84 22.24
N GLY A 69 14.32 3.52 22.52
CA GLY A 69 13.39 4.42 23.21
C GLY A 69 13.01 5.64 22.36
N ARG A 70 13.08 5.56 21.03
CA ARG A 70 12.78 6.67 20.11
C ARG A 70 11.37 6.55 19.58
N GLN A 71 10.35 6.68 20.44
CA GLN A 71 8.96 6.34 20.08
C GLN A 71 8.43 7.12 18.87
N LYS A 72 8.75 8.42 18.75
CA LYS A 72 8.29 9.25 17.61
C LYS A 72 8.87 8.76 16.28
N GLU A 73 10.17 8.45 16.27
CA GLU A 73 10.87 7.92 15.09
C GLU A 73 10.34 6.53 14.74
N ALA A 74 10.16 5.67 15.75
CA ALA A 74 9.56 4.35 15.59
C ALA A 74 8.15 4.45 14.97
N ALA A 75 7.28 5.32 15.48
CA ALA A 75 5.94 5.53 14.93
C ALA A 75 5.97 5.97 13.46
N PHE A 76 6.88 6.87 13.11
CA PHE A 76 7.05 7.33 11.72
C PHE A 76 7.49 6.18 10.80
N LEU A 77 8.49 5.40 11.21
CA LEU A 77 8.99 4.26 10.44
C LEU A 77 7.92 3.17 10.28
N LEU A 78 7.14 2.91 11.34
CA LEU A 78 6.06 1.94 11.29
C LEU A 78 4.93 2.39 10.37
N HIS A 79 4.62 3.69 10.34
CA HIS A 79 3.70 4.23 9.34
C HIS A 79 4.21 3.98 7.91
N GLN A 80 5.48 4.27 7.63
CA GLN A 80 6.08 4.02 6.32
C GLN A 80 6.04 2.53 5.94
N ALA A 81 6.31 1.63 6.89
CA ALA A 81 6.23 0.19 6.68
C ALA A 81 4.82 -0.27 6.23
N ILE A 82 3.76 0.27 6.84
CA ILE A 82 2.37 -0.04 6.48
C ILE A 82 1.99 0.59 5.13
N GLU A 83 2.35 1.86 4.93
CA GLU A 83 2.09 2.58 3.68
C GLU A 83 2.71 1.86 2.48
N HIS A 84 3.98 1.46 2.59
CA HIS A 84 4.69 0.72 1.55
C HIS A 84 4.05 -0.64 1.27
N ALA A 85 3.60 -1.37 2.30
CA ALA A 85 2.94 -2.65 2.12
C ALA A 85 1.62 -2.50 1.34
N TYR A 86 0.78 -1.53 1.70
CA TYR A 86 -0.47 -1.28 0.97
C TYR A 86 -0.24 -0.78 -0.45
N ALA A 87 0.71 0.14 -0.65
CA ALA A 87 1.06 0.60 -1.99
C ALA A 87 1.55 -0.57 -2.86
N THR A 88 2.33 -1.49 -2.28
CA THR A 88 2.82 -2.68 -3.00
C THR A 88 1.69 -3.58 -3.45
N VAL A 89 0.76 -3.97 -2.56
CA VAL A 89 -0.36 -4.85 -2.96
C VAL A 89 -1.27 -4.18 -3.99
N LEU A 90 -1.53 -2.88 -3.87
CA LEU A 90 -2.33 -2.14 -4.85
C LEU A 90 -1.64 -2.12 -6.23
N LEU A 91 -0.33 -1.86 -6.28
CA LEU A 91 0.44 -1.89 -7.51
C LEU A 91 0.49 -3.29 -8.13
N VAL A 92 0.70 -4.34 -7.34
CA VAL A 92 0.76 -5.72 -7.84
C VAL A 92 -0.60 -6.17 -8.38
N LEU A 93 -1.70 -5.85 -7.70
CA LEU A 93 -3.04 -6.31 -8.09
C LEU A 93 -3.67 -5.45 -9.18
N THR A 94 -3.37 -4.16 -9.22
CA THR A 94 -4.09 -3.18 -10.06
C THR A 94 -3.19 -2.31 -10.93
N HIS A 95 -1.86 -2.43 -10.84
CA HIS A 95 -0.89 -1.55 -11.52
C HIS A 95 -1.07 -0.07 -11.16
N TYR A 96 -1.72 0.22 -10.03
CA TYR A 96 -1.93 1.58 -9.54
C TYR A 96 -1.90 1.62 -8.02
N SER A 97 -1.27 2.66 -7.47
CA SER A 97 -1.45 3.06 -6.08
C SER A 97 -1.61 4.57 -6.05
N PRO A 98 -2.62 5.11 -5.35
CA PRO A 98 -2.77 6.55 -5.24
C PRO A 98 -1.59 7.16 -4.44
N PRO A 99 -1.16 8.39 -4.77
CA PRO A 99 -0.10 9.08 -4.05
C PRO A 99 -0.65 9.66 -2.74
N SER A 100 -0.98 8.79 -1.78
CA SER A 100 -1.57 9.16 -0.50
C SER A 100 -0.79 8.55 0.66
N HIS A 101 -0.54 9.36 1.69
CA HIS A 101 0.03 8.90 2.95
C HIS A 101 -1.05 8.54 3.99
N ASN A 102 -2.33 8.56 3.61
CA ASN A 102 -3.41 8.24 4.54
C ASN A 102 -3.60 6.72 4.62
N LEU A 103 -3.16 6.11 5.71
CA LEU A 103 -3.23 4.67 5.91
C LEU A 103 -4.67 4.15 5.88
N LYS A 104 -5.67 4.93 6.35
CA LYS A 104 -7.07 4.48 6.30
C LYS A 104 -7.57 4.36 4.87
N PHE A 105 -7.16 5.28 4.01
CA PHE A 105 -7.54 5.28 2.60
C PHE A 105 -6.87 4.12 1.85
N LEU A 106 -5.54 3.97 1.99
CA LEU A 106 -4.81 2.86 1.37
C LEU A 106 -5.30 1.50 1.87
N ARG A 107 -5.55 1.38 3.18
CA ARG A 107 -6.11 0.19 3.79
C ARG A 107 -7.48 -0.17 3.19
N ALA A 108 -8.38 0.79 3.05
CA ALA A 108 -9.71 0.53 2.51
C ALA A 108 -9.63 0.02 1.07
N LEU A 109 -8.79 0.63 0.22
CA LEU A 109 -8.57 0.17 -1.14
C LEU A 109 -7.98 -1.26 -1.16
N ALA A 110 -6.97 -1.53 -0.33
CA ALA A 110 -6.34 -2.85 -0.29
C ALA A 110 -7.29 -3.94 0.22
N GLU A 111 -8.08 -3.66 1.26
CA GLU A 111 -9.11 -4.59 1.79
C GLU A 111 -10.22 -4.88 0.76
N ASP A 112 -10.51 -3.93 -0.13
CA ASP A 112 -11.47 -4.12 -1.23
C ASP A 112 -10.91 -5.05 -2.32
N GLN A 113 -9.59 -5.01 -2.56
CA GLN A 113 -8.93 -5.93 -3.50
C GLN A 113 -8.78 -7.36 -2.93
N ASP A 114 -8.46 -7.50 -1.64
CA ASP A 114 -8.39 -8.80 -0.98
C ASP A 114 -8.82 -8.73 0.49
N ARG A 115 -9.99 -9.34 0.78
CA ARG A 115 -10.63 -9.30 2.10
C ARG A 115 -9.79 -9.91 3.23
N ARG A 116 -8.82 -10.78 2.91
CA ARG A 116 -7.91 -11.38 3.92
C ARG A 116 -7.09 -10.31 4.63
N LEU A 117 -6.80 -9.19 3.97
CA LEU A 117 -6.05 -8.07 4.56
C LEU A 117 -6.81 -7.39 5.70
N ALA A 118 -8.13 -7.56 5.79
CA ALA A 118 -8.93 -7.00 6.89
C ALA A 118 -8.67 -7.71 8.23
N GLU A 119 -8.18 -8.96 8.20
CA GLU A 119 -7.93 -9.78 9.39
C GLU A 119 -6.76 -9.25 10.23
N VAL A 120 -5.84 -8.50 9.61
CA VAL A 120 -4.66 -7.89 10.26
C VAL A 120 -5.05 -6.99 11.43
N TRP A 121 -6.17 -6.26 11.31
CA TRP A 121 -6.55 -5.19 12.23
C TRP A 121 -7.86 -5.52 12.95
N PRO A 122 -7.79 -6.29 14.06
CA PRO A 122 -8.98 -6.72 14.78
C PRO A 122 -9.74 -5.51 15.35
N ARG A 123 -11.06 -5.46 15.08
CA ARG A 123 -11.92 -4.31 15.40
C ARG A 123 -12.61 -4.41 16.76
N GLN A 124 -12.33 -5.45 17.55
CA GLN A 124 -13.07 -5.78 18.77
C GLN A 124 -12.83 -4.77 19.91
N GLU A 125 -11.59 -4.29 20.04
CA GLU A 125 -11.20 -3.40 21.14
C GLU A 125 -11.05 -1.95 20.68
N GLN A 126 -11.61 -1.01 21.46
CA GLN A 126 -11.50 0.42 21.15
C GLN A 126 -10.04 0.91 21.16
N ARG A 127 -9.19 0.36 22.03
CA ARG A 127 -7.77 0.75 22.12
C ARG A 127 -7.00 0.50 20.82
N HIS A 128 -7.26 -0.60 20.12
CA HIS A 128 -6.61 -0.92 18.84
C HIS A 128 -6.95 0.12 17.76
N ARG A 129 -8.20 0.60 17.74
CA ARG A 129 -8.62 1.67 16.83
C ARG A 129 -7.93 2.99 17.17
N ALA A 130 -7.84 3.32 18.46
CA ALA A 130 -7.15 4.51 18.93
C ALA A 130 -5.65 4.48 18.55
N TRP A 131 -4.96 3.37 18.79
CA TRP A 131 -3.56 3.19 18.43
C TRP A 131 -3.32 3.33 16.93
N PHE A 132 -4.15 2.70 16.09
CA PHE A 132 -4.04 2.86 14.63
C PHE A 132 -4.27 4.32 14.20
N ASN A 133 -5.23 5.03 14.82
CA ASN A 133 -5.45 6.44 14.53
C ASN A 133 -4.22 7.30 14.92
N THR A 134 -3.64 7.07 16.09
CA THR A 134 -2.42 7.75 16.53
C THR A 134 -1.24 7.44 15.61
N LEU A 135 -1.13 6.21 15.09
CA LEU A 135 -0.13 5.86 14.10
C LEU A 135 -0.35 6.57 12.76
N ASN A 136 -1.60 6.63 12.27
CA ASN A 136 -1.93 7.33 11.02
C ASN A 136 -1.57 8.83 11.07
N GLU A 137 -1.61 9.45 12.26
CA GLU A 137 -1.17 10.83 12.45
C GLU A 137 0.36 10.98 12.51
N ALA A 138 1.12 9.89 12.71
CA ALA A 138 2.57 9.92 12.91
C ALA A 138 3.31 10.55 11.73
N TYR A 139 2.86 10.30 10.50
CA TYR A 139 3.49 10.83 9.29
C TYR A 139 3.66 12.35 9.33
N VAL A 140 2.63 13.05 9.78
CA VAL A 140 2.61 14.51 9.90
C VAL A 140 3.12 14.96 11.27
N LYS A 141 2.67 14.32 12.35
CA LYS A 141 2.86 14.83 13.71
C LYS A 141 4.15 14.38 14.37
N ALA A 142 4.69 13.20 14.08
CA ALA A 142 5.81 12.64 14.84
C ALA A 142 7.09 13.48 14.74
N ARG A 143 7.31 14.16 13.61
CA ARG A 143 8.50 14.99 13.37
C ARG A 143 8.36 16.43 13.89
N TYR A 144 7.15 16.97 13.89
CA TYR A 144 6.92 18.41 14.11
C TYR A 144 6.14 18.74 15.39
N SER A 145 5.30 17.83 15.87
CA SER A 145 4.46 18.10 17.04
C SER A 145 5.15 17.74 18.35
N LYS A 146 5.21 18.72 19.26
CA LYS A 146 5.64 18.49 20.64
C LYS A 146 4.65 17.60 21.41
N HIS A 147 3.36 17.66 21.05
CA HIS A 147 2.27 16.94 21.72
C HIS A 147 1.99 15.55 21.16
N TYR A 148 2.68 15.13 20.09
CA TYR A 148 2.57 13.76 19.60
C TYR A 148 3.15 12.79 20.64
N ALA A 149 2.32 11.85 21.09
CA ALA A 149 2.71 10.81 22.02
C ALA A 149 2.06 9.49 21.62
N ILE A 150 2.81 8.41 21.72
CA ILE A 150 2.36 7.04 21.51
C ILE A 150 3.13 6.15 22.48
N SER A 151 2.43 5.21 23.13
CA SER A 151 3.04 4.34 24.12
C SER A 151 3.88 3.25 23.45
N GLU A 152 4.84 2.71 24.21
CA GLU A 152 5.61 1.55 23.79
C GLU A 152 4.72 0.32 23.57
N GLU A 153 3.71 0.12 24.44
CA GLU A 153 2.69 -0.93 24.28
C GLU A 153 1.97 -0.81 22.93
N ALA A 154 1.54 0.40 22.56
CA ALA A 154 0.87 0.63 21.28
C ALA A 154 1.80 0.31 20.10
N LEU A 155 3.06 0.76 20.17
CA LEU A 155 4.05 0.48 19.12
C LEU A 155 4.37 -1.01 19.00
N ALA A 156 4.53 -1.72 20.11
CA ALA A 156 4.77 -3.16 20.11
C ALA A 156 3.62 -3.91 19.42
N TRP A 157 2.38 -3.62 19.82
CA TRP A 157 1.20 -4.23 19.22
C TRP A 157 1.07 -3.90 17.71
N LEU A 158 1.24 -2.62 17.35
CA LEU A 158 1.18 -2.18 15.94
C LEU A 158 2.30 -2.81 15.11
N GLY A 159 3.49 -3.00 15.69
CA GLY A 159 4.63 -3.67 15.09
C GLY A 159 4.32 -5.13 14.74
N GLU A 160 3.78 -5.88 15.69
CA GLU A 160 3.34 -7.27 15.47
C GLU A 160 2.28 -7.37 14.38
N ARG A 161 1.28 -6.47 14.39
CA ARG A 161 0.26 -6.44 13.34
C ARG A 161 0.84 -6.09 11.97
N THR A 162 1.87 -5.24 11.93
CA THR A 162 2.53 -4.86 10.67
C THR A 162 3.35 -6.00 10.10
N ALA A 163 4.00 -6.82 10.94
CA ALA A 163 4.65 -8.05 10.50
C ALA A 163 3.64 -9.02 9.85
N GLU A 164 2.46 -9.19 10.45
CA GLU A 164 1.39 -10.00 9.87
C GLU A 164 0.86 -9.42 8.55
N LEU A 165 0.70 -8.08 8.49
CA LEU A 165 0.35 -7.39 7.25
C LEU A 165 1.34 -7.71 6.12
N HIS A 166 2.64 -7.62 6.39
CA HIS A 166 3.68 -7.88 5.40
C HIS A 166 3.62 -9.32 4.89
N ARG A 167 3.44 -10.29 5.80
CA ARG A 167 3.27 -11.71 5.45
C ARG A 167 2.02 -11.95 4.59
N LEU A 168 0.91 -11.31 4.92
CA LEU A 168 -0.33 -11.45 4.15
C LEU A 168 -0.23 -10.76 2.79
N VAL A 169 0.36 -9.57 2.71
CA VAL A 169 0.62 -8.87 1.45
C VAL A 169 1.48 -9.73 0.52
N GLU A 170 2.57 -10.30 1.03
CA GLU A 170 3.41 -11.22 0.25
C GLU A 170 2.61 -12.39 -0.32
N GLN A 171 1.80 -13.06 0.52
CA GLN A 171 0.96 -14.18 0.08
C GLN A 171 -0.08 -13.78 -0.97
N VAL A 172 -0.74 -12.63 -0.80
CA VAL A 172 -1.72 -12.11 -1.75
C VAL A 172 -1.05 -11.83 -3.10
N CYS A 173 0.11 -11.16 -3.07
CA CYS A 173 0.88 -10.84 -4.26
C CYS A 173 1.38 -12.09 -4.99
N LEU A 174 1.97 -13.05 -4.28
CA LEU A 174 2.46 -14.30 -4.89
C LEU A 174 1.31 -15.13 -5.48
N ALA A 175 0.16 -15.19 -4.80
CA ALA A 175 -1.03 -15.86 -5.34
C ALA A 175 -1.54 -15.17 -6.62
N HIS A 176 -1.47 -13.84 -6.70
CA HIS A 176 -1.82 -13.11 -7.91
C HIS A 176 -0.84 -13.39 -9.06
N LEU A 177 0.47 -13.38 -8.78
CA LEU A 177 1.49 -13.70 -9.78
C LEU A 177 1.35 -15.12 -10.33
N SER A 178 1.04 -16.11 -9.47
CA SER A 178 0.79 -17.48 -9.92
C SER A 178 -0.38 -17.53 -10.91
N ARG A 179 -1.50 -16.87 -10.60
CA ARG A 179 -2.66 -16.82 -11.51
C ARG A 179 -2.37 -16.11 -12.82
N LEU A 180 -1.51 -15.09 -12.82
CA LEU A 180 -1.10 -14.42 -14.06
C LEU A 180 -0.21 -15.33 -14.92
N LYS A 181 0.70 -16.06 -14.27
CA LYS A 181 1.59 -17.02 -14.94
C LYS A 181 0.81 -18.14 -15.62
N ASP A 182 -0.17 -18.73 -14.92
CA ASP A 182 -1.02 -19.80 -15.46
C ASP A 182 -1.87 -19.34 -16.66
N ARG A 183 -2.07 -18.02 -16.83
CA ARG A 183 -2.79 -17.42 -17.97
C ARG A 183 -1.85 -16.98 -19.10
N SER A 184 -0.55 -16.94 -18.85
CA SER A 184 0.47 -16.58 -19.84
C SER A 184 1.06 -17.77 -20.58
N ASP A 185 0.96 -18.96 -19.96
CA ASP A 185 1.30 -20.27 -20.54
C ASP A 185 0.12 -20.80 -21.38
#